data_AF-A0A2V7BXJ4-F1
#
_entry.id   AF-A0A2V7BXJ4-F1
#
_cell.length_a   1.000
_cell.length_b   1.000
_cell.length_c   1.000
_cell.angle_alpha   90.00
_cell.angle_beta   90.00
_cell.angle_gamma   90.00
#
_symmetry.space_group_name_H-M   'P 1'
#
loop_
_entity.id
_entity.type
_entity.pdbx_description
1 polymer ?
#
loop_
_entity_poly.entity_id
_entity_poly.type
_entity_poly.pdbx_seq_one_letter_code
_entity_poly.pdbx_strand_id
1 'polypeptide(L)'
;MDQQKWTCPQCSRVISPDDSVVRRRGGLSHLDCQRPRVLTAEERLLLFTYCQDHRVACITCSTSLYLYELGRHTHRCPWCRSDLTDSVRDHLYDCATLPEKIRRRAKAVREAARTLVKQSHQLRDKADVVMREAEAAVAALRETMHSSRNGSPRRETEYKGWRIEPQSYETDRARWCPKVLVRSAERGTVHTHIVLGRVFRTKQDADAYASKWSKELIDNHGSAL
;
A
#
# COMPACT_ATOMS: atom_id res chain seq x y z
N MET A 1 -21.13 -11.63 -31.77
CA MET A 1 -20.42 -11.55 -30.47
C MET A 1 -19.27 -10.57 -30.66
N ASP A 2 -19.52 -9.29 -30.37
CA ASP A 2 -18.49 -8.26 -30.49
C ASP A 2 -17.47 -8.40 -29.35
N GLN A 3 -16.27 -8.90 -29.68
CA GLN A 3 -15.15 -8.87 -28.75
C GLN A 3 -14.80 -7.40 -28.52
N GLN A 4 -15.25 -6.88 -27.38
CA GLN A 4 -14.91 -5.54 -26.93
C GLN A 4 -13.38 -5.47 -26.82
N LYS A 5 -12.72 -4.77 -27.75
CA LYS A 5 -11.27 -4.59 -27.76
C LYS A 5 -10.88 -3.64 -26.65
N TRP A 6 -10.60 -4.18 -25.46
CA TRP A 6 -10.06 -3.41 -24.34
C TRP A 6 -8.69 -2.88 -24.73
N THR A 7 -8.46 -1.58 -24.54
CA THR A 7 -7.15 -0.94 -24.80
C THR A 7 -6.50 -0.54 -23.47
N CYS A 8 -5.20 -0.85 -23.28
CA CYS A 8 -4.50 -0.42 -22.07
C CYS A 8 -4.41 1.11 -22.07
N PRO A 9 -4.96 1.83 -21.07
CA PRO A 9 -4.90 3.29 -21.01
C PRO A 9 -3.47 3.82 -20.85
N GLN A 10 -2.53 2.97 -20.40
CA GLN A 10 -1.12 3.33 -20.27
C GLN A 10 -0.33 3.17 -21.58
N CYS A 11 -0.68 2.23 -22.48
CA CYS A 11 0.09 1.99 -23.71
C CYS A 11 -0.67 2.10 -25.03
N SER A 12 -1.98 2.32 -24.96
CA SER A 12 -2.91 2.42 -26.08
C SER A 12 -2.91 1.20 -27.03
N ARG A 13 -2.33 0.05 -26.62
CA ARG A 13 -2.44 -1.23 -27.33
C ARG A 13 -3.68 -1.98 -26.90
N VAL A 14 -4.23 -2.77 -27.83
CA VAL A 14 -5.30 -3.74 -27.54
C VAL A 14 -4.74 -4.80 -26.61
N ILE A 15 -5.50 -5.12 -25.56
CA ILE A 15 -5.19 -6.15 -24.59
C ILE A 15 -5.60 -7.50 -25.18
N SER A 16 -4.63 -8.39 -25.37
CA SER A 16 -4.82 -9.77 -25.80
C SER A 16 -5.19 -10.67 -24.61
N PRO A 17 -5.91 -11.79 -24.81
CA PRO A 17 -6.15 -12.78 -23.76
C PRO A 17 -4.86 -13.35 -23.14
N ASP A 18 -3.77 -13.39 -23.91
CA ASP A 18 -2.46 -13.87 -23.47
C ASP A 18 -1.69 -12.84 -22.61
N ASP A 19 -2.17 -11.59 -22.53
CA ASP A 19 -1.50 -10.56 -21.78
C ASP A 19 -1.78 -10.69 -20.27
N SER A 20 -0.75 -10.52 -19.45
CA SER A 20 -0.94 -10.32 -18.02
C SER A 20 -1.56 -8.94 -17.79
N VAL A 21 -2.73 -8.88 -17.15
CA VAL A 21 -3.50 -7.64 -16.95
C VAL A 21 -3.79 -7.36 -15.48
N VAL A 22 -3.83 -6.07 -15.14
CA VAL A 22 -4.23 -5.57 -13.83
C VAL A 22 -5.41 -4.61 -14.00
N ARG A 23 -6.37 -4.72 -13.08
CA ARG A 23 -7.51 -3.79 -13.00
C ARG A 23 -7.14 -2.64 -12.07
N ARG A 24 -7.03 -1.42 -12.61
CA ARG A 24 -6.82 -0.18 -11.83
C ARG A 24 -8.11 0.64 -11.80
N ARG A 25 -8.20 1.64 -10.90
CA ARG A 25 -9.31 2.61 -10.88
C ARG A 25 -9.35 3.36 -12.22
N GLY A 26 -10.19 2.90 -13.15
CA GLY A 26 -10.30 3.45 -14.51
C GLY A 26 -10.24 2.44 -15.67
N GLY A 27 -9.93 1.15 -15.44
CA GLY A 27 -9.98 0.12 -16.50
C GLY A 27 -8.96 -1.02 -16.37
N LEU A 28 -8.96 -1.93 -17.36
CA LEU A 28 -7.93 -2.95 -17.53
C LEU A 28 -6.67 -2.32 -18.14
N SER A 29 -5.52 -2.59 -17.54
CA SER A 29 -4.21 -2.22 -18.04
C SER A 29 -3.34 -3.46 -18.09
N HIS A 30 -2.32 -3.50 -18.96
CA HIS A 30 -1.30 -4.55 -18.83
C HIS A 30 -0.66 -4.47 -17.43
N LEU A 31 -0.41 -5.62 -16.82
CA LEU A 31 0.31 -5.75 -15.55
C LEU A 31 1.71 -5.16 -15.71
N ASP A 32 2.36 -5.53 -16.82
CA ASP A 32 3.58 -4.93 -17.34
C ASP A 32 3.25 -3.90 -18.41
N CYS A 33 2.28 -3.00 -18.18
CA CYS A 33 2.14 -1.81 -19.03
C CYS A 33 3.37 -0.93 -18.75
N GLN A 34 4.52 -1.37 -19.26
CA GLN A 34 5.76 -0.63 -19.37
C GLN A 34 5.34 0.62 -20.12
N ARG A 35 5.27 1.72 -19.38
CA ARG A 35 5.18 3.08 -19.87
C ARG A 35 5.76 3.12 -21.29
N PRO A 36 4.96 3.44 -22.31
CA PRO A 36 5.44 3.34 -23.67
C PRO A 36 6.64 4.25 -23.84
N ARG A 37 7.71 3.64 -24.33
CA ARG A 37 8.31 4.18 -25.54
C ARG A 37 9.11 5.47 -25.37
N VAL A 38 9.91 5.50 -24.31
CA VAL A 38 11.09 6.37 -24.27
C VAL A 38 12.31 5.48 -24.47
N LEU A 39 13.03 5.70 -25.56
CA LEU A 39 14.37 5.17 -25.72
C LEU A 39 15.25 5.63 -24.55
N THR A 40 16.02 4.70 -23.99
CA THR A 40 17.02 4.97 -22.95
C THR A 40 18.01 6.03 -23.41
N ALA A 41 18.68 6.69 -22.47
CA ALA A 41 19.72 7.67 -22.81
C ALA A 41 20.81 7.07 -23.72
N GLU A 42 21.17 5.81 -23.48
CA GLU A 42 22.13 5.07 -24.31
C GLU A 42 21.58 4.77 -25.71
N GLU A 43 20.37 4.24 -25.84
CA GLU A 43 19.73 4.01 -27.15
C GLU A 43 19.62 5.32 -27.96
N ARG A 44 19.25 6.43 -27.33
CA ARG A 44 19.18 7.74 -27.99
C ARG A 44 20.53 8.22 -28.49
N LEU A 45 21.57 8.07 -27.66
CA LEU A 45 22.93 8.43 -28.03
C LEU A 45 23.41 7.61 -29.23
N LEU A 46 23.14 6.31 -29.24
CA LEU A 46 23.51 5.42 -30.35
C LEU A 46 22.79 5.77 -31.64
N LEU A 47 21.48 6.07 -31.58
CA LEU A 47 20.75 6.55 -32.75
C LEU A 47 21.32 7.86 -33.29
N PHE A 48 21.62 8.80 -32.39
CA PHE A 48 22.23 10.07 -32.75
C PHE A 48 23.65 9.89 -33.30
N THR A 49 24.40 8.87 -32.89
CA THR A 49 25.80 8.74 -33.32
C THR A 49 25.93 7.92 -34.60
N TYR A 50 25.11 6.88 -34.79
CA TYR A 50 25.31 5.87 -35.84
C TYR A 50 24.14 5.70 -36.82
N CYS A 51 22.93 6.15 -36.47
CA CYS A 51 21.71 5.79 -37.21
C CYS A 51 20.86 7.00 -37.65
N GLN A 52 21.37 8.23 -37.60
CA GLN A 52 20.55 9.43 -37.90
C GLN A 52 19.89 9.39 -39.28
N ASP A 53 20.65 8.93 -40.29
CA ASP A 53 20.24 8.90 -41.69
C ASP A 53 19.55 7.60 -42.09
N HIS A 54 19.29 6.71 -41.12
CA HIS A 54 18.63 5.45 -41.39
C HIS A 54 17.11 5.58 -41.38
N ARG A 55 16.47 4.70 -42.13
CA ARG A 55 15.02 4.65 -42.29
C ARG A 55 14.41 3.57 -41.42
N VAL A 56 13.26 3.88 -40.84
CA VAL A 56 12.40 2.93 -40.11
C VAL A 56 11.02 2.96 -40.74
N ALA A 57 10.48 1.78 -41.02
CA ALA A 57 9.13 1.64 -41.55
C ALA A 57 8.09 1.75 -40.44
N CYS A 58 7.05 2.54 -40.67
CA CYS A 58 5.87 2.53 -39.82
C CYS A 58 5.05 1.26 -40.06
N ILE A 59 4.80 0.46 -39.02
CA ILE A 59 4.02 -0.79 -39.13
C ILE A 59 2.57 -0.52 -39.59
N THR A 60 2.00 0.63 -39.23
CA THR A 60 0.60 0.96 -39.51
C THR A 60 0.37 1.50 -40.93
N CYS A 61 1.26 2.36 -41.42
CA CYS A 61 1.09 3.04 -42.71
C CYS A 61 2.15 2.65 -43.75
N SER A 62 3.06 1.72 -43.41
CA SER A 62 4.16 1.22 -44.24
C SER A 62 5.11 2.30 -44.79
N THR A 63 4.98 3.54 -44.31
CA THR A 63 5.82 4.66 -44.73
C THR A 63 7.20 4.54 -44.09
N SER A 64 8.24 4.62 -44.92
CA SER A 64 9.63 4.66 -44.47
C SER A 64 10.03 6.08 -44.10
N LEU A 65 10.32 6.31 -42.83
CA LEU A 65 10.65 7.63 -42.26
C LEU A 65 12.10 7.65 -41.82
N TYR A 66 12.77 8.79 -41.97
CA TYR A 66 14.13 8.92 -41.46
C TYR A 66 14.14 9.10 -39.93
N LEU A 67 15.13 8.53 -39.26
CA LEU A 67 15.26 8.61 -37.81
C LEU A 67 15.45 10.05 -37.31
N TYR A 68 16.13 10.92 -38.06
CA TYR A 68 16.22 12.34 -37.71
C TYR A 68 14.86 13.07 -37.77
N GLU A 69 13.94 12.63 -38.65
CA GLU A 69 12.59 13.22 -38.81
C GLU A 69 11.66 12.84 -37.64
N LEU A 70 11.95 11.73 -36.96
CA LEU A 70 11.23 11.29 -35.76
C LEU A 70 11.63 12.07 -34.49
N GLY A 71 12.24 13.24 -34.72
CA GLY A 71 12.99 14.11 -33.84
C GLY A 71 12.57 14.21 -32.37
N ARG A 72 13.55 13.85 -31.55
CA ARG A 72 13.86 14.26 -30.18
C ARG A 72 13.00 13.77 -29.03
N HIS A 73 11.69 13.59 -29.08
CA HIS A 73 10.96 13.08 -27.89
C HIS A 73 9.78 12.14 -28.11
N THR A 74 9.23 12.03 -29.32
CA THR A 74 7.94 11.36 -29.48
C THR A 74 7.96 10.13 -30.37
N HIS A 75 8.99 9.89 -31.20
CA HIS A 75 9.14 8.74 -32.11
C HIS A 75 7.82 8.31 -32.77
N ARG A 76 6.93 9.27 -33.09
CA ARG A 76 5.61 9.00 -33.64
C ARG A 76 5.67 9.22 -35.13
N CYS A 77 4.98 8.36 -35.86
CA CYS A 77 4.74 8.57 -37.28
C CYS A 77 4.01 9.91 -37.49
N PRO A 78 4.50 10.80 -38.36
CA PRO A 78 3.83 12.07 -38.66
C PRO A 78 2.40 11.89 -39.20
N TRP A 79 2.15 10.78 -39.89
CA TRP A 79 0.91 10.52 -40.61
C TRP A 79 -0.15 9.87 -39.71
N CYS A 80 0.12 8.67 -39.21
CA CYS A 80 -0.83 7.89 -38.42
C CYS A 80 -0.67 8.07 -36.90
N ARG A 81 0.30 8.89 -36.45
CA ARG A 81 0.65 9.12 -35.04
C ARG A 81 0.97 7.86 -34.23
N SER A 82 1.12 6.71 -34.90
CA SER A 82 1.55 5.47 -34.27
C SER A 82 2.96 5.64 -33.74
N ASP A 83 3.19 5.15 -32.53
CA ASP A 83 4.49 5.23 -31.88
C ASP A 83 5.43 4.15 -32.41
N LEU A 84 6.57 4.58 -32.93
CA LEU A 84 7.55 3.79 -33.65
C LEU A 84 8.71 3.36 -32.76
N THR A 85 8.69 3.65 -31.46
CA THR A 85 9.84 3.39 -30.60
C THR A 85 10.30 1.92 -30.61
N ASP A 86 9.39 0.97 -30.78
CA ASP A 86 9.76 -0.44 -30.89
C ASP A 86 10.44 -0.72 -32.25
N SER A 87 9.89 -0.23 -33.35
CA SER A 87 10.51 -0.32 -34.68
C SER A 87 11.89 0.35 -34.73
N VAL A 88 12.04 1.49 -34.05
CA VAL A 88 13.32 2.21 -33.90
C VAL A 88 14.32 1.40 -33.08
N ARG A 89 13.85 0.68 -32.06
CA ARG A 89 14.70 -0.17 -31.22
C ARG A 89 15.12 -1.45 -31.97
N ASP A 90 14.20 -2.07 -32.71
CA ASP A 90 14.50 -3.23 -33.55
C ASP A 90 15.56 -2.85 -34.59
N HIS A 91 15.41 -1.69 -35.23
CA HIS A 91 16.46 -1.13 -36.08
C HIS A 91 17.79 -1.03 -35.35
N LEU A 92 17.84 -0.44 -34.15
CA LEU A 92 19.09 -0.25 -33.40
C LEU A 92 19.80 -1.58 -33.09
N TYR A 93 19.06 -2.65 -32.81
CA TYR A 93 19.66 -3.96 -32.53
C TYR A 93 20.10 -4.72 -33.78
N ASP A 94 19.46 -4.48 -34.93
CA ASP A 94 19.77 -5.16 -36.19
C ASP A 94 20.65 -4.32 -37.14
N CYS A 95 20.90 -3.05 -36.80
CA CYS A 95 21.61 -2.09 -37.64
C CYS A 95 23.04 -2.53 -37.93
N ALA A 96 23.39 -2.73 -39.20
CA ALA A 96 24.72 -3.19 -39.62
C ALA A 96 25.83 -2.12 -39.46
N THR A 97 25.48 -0.83 -39.40
CA THR A 97 26.47 0.25 -39.20
C THR A 97 26.90 0.38 -37.74
N LEU A 98 26.11 -0.12 -36.79
CA LEU A 98 26.42 -0.08 -35.38
C LEU A 98 27.39 -1.22 -35.03
N PRO A 99 28.56 -0.95 -34.42
CA PRO A 99 29.53 -2.00 -34.09
C PRO A 99 28.92 -3.12 -33.24
N GLU A 100 29.20 -4.36 -33.62
CA GLU A 100 28.58 -5.56 -33.01
C GLU A 100 28.70 -5.61 -31.48
N LYS A 101 29.87 -5.21 -30.95
CA LYS A 101 30.10 -5.15 -29.49
C LYS A 101 29.14 -4.17 -28.80
N ILE A 102 28.83 -3.05 -29.44
CA ILE A 102 27.91 -2.03 -28.92
C ILE A 102 26.47 -2.55 -28.99
N ARG A 103 26.09 -3.19 -30.11
CA ARG A 103 24.76 -3.82 -30.26
C ARG A 103 24.49 -4.84 -29.16
N ARG A 104 25.41 -5.78 -28.97
CA ARG A 104 25.29 -6.82 -27.92
C ARG A 104 25.17 -6.22 -26.53
N ARG A 105 25.99 -5.21 -26.21
CA ARG A 105 25.94 -4.52 -24.92
C ARG A 105 24.59 -3.83 -24.70
N ALA A 106 24.11 -3.07 -25.68
CA ALA A 106 22.83 -2.37 -25.58
C ALA A 106 21.65 -3.35 -25.38
N LYS A 107 21.68 -4.48 -26.10
CA LYS A 107 20.69 -5.57 -25.93
C LYS A 107 20.77 -6.18 -24.52
N ALA A 108 21.97 -6.53 -24.05
CA ALA A 108 22.17 -7.11 -22.73
C ALA A 108 21.73 -6.18 -21.59
N VAL A 109 22.06 -4.88 -21.68
CA VAL A 109 21.62 -3.87 -20.69
C VAL A 109 20.09 -3.79 -20.63
N ARG A 110 19.42 -3.85 -21.79
CA ARG A 110 17.95 -3.82 -21.84
C ARG A 110 17.31 -5.07 -21.26
N GLU A 111 17.86 -6.25 -21.57
CA GLU A 111 17.39 -7.53 -21.04
C GLU A 111 17.59 -7.62 -19.52
N ALA A 112 18.74 -7.15 -19.02
CA ALA A 112 19.00 -7.02 -17.60
C ALA A 112 17.99 -6.06 -16.93
N ALA A 113 17.73 -4.90 -17.52
CA ALA A 113 16.75 -3.95 -17.01
C ALA A 113 15.33 -4.56 -16.96
N ARG A 114 14.92 -5.30 -18.00
CA ARG A 114 13.63 -6.03 -18.01
C ARG A 114 13.55 -7.04 -16.87
N THR A 115 14.64 -7.78 -16.64
CA THR A 115 14.73 -8.77 -15.56
C THR A 115 14.63 -8.12 -14.19
N LEU A 116 15.35 -7.01 -13.95
CA LEU A 116 15.31 -6.27 -12.70
C LEU A 116 13.92 -5.69 -12.41
N VAL A 117 13.23 -5.16 -13.43
CA VAL A 117 11.86 -4.67 -13.27
C VAL A 117 10.94 -5.82 -12.86
N LYS A 118 11.01 -6.97 -13.54
CA LYS A 118 10.23 -8.17 -13.18
C LYS A 118 10.51 -8.61 -11.73
N GLN A 119 11.78 -8.67 -11.34
CA GLN A 119 12.17 -9.01 -9.97
C GLN A 119 11.67 -7.99 -8.95
N SER A 120 11.75 -6.70 -9.25
CA SER A 120 11.23 -5.63 -8.39
C SER A 120 9.72 -5.78 -8.15
N HIS A 121 8.96 -6.13 -9.19
CA HIS A 121 7.53 -6.41 -9.06
C HIS A 121 7.27 -7.63 -8.19
N GLN A 122 7.95 -8.75 -8.45
CA GLN A 122 7.81 -9.96 -7.64
C GLN A 122 8.13 -9.72 -6.16
N LEU A 123 9.14 -8.90 -5.85
CA LEU A 123 9.48 -8.51 -4.49
C LEU A 123 8.38 -7.65 -3.85
N ARG A 124 7.81 -6.71 -4.60
CA ARG A 124 6.69 -5.89 -4.14
C ARG A 124 5.47 -6.74 -3.83
N ASP A 125 5.10 -7.68 -4.70
CA ASP A 125 3.93 -8.53 -4.49
C ASP A 125 4.11 -9.41 -3.25
N LYS A 126 5.32 -9.96 -3.05
CA LYS A 126 5.66 -10.71 -1.84
C LYS A 126 5.57 -9.84 -0.58
N ALA A 127 6.06 -8.60 -0.64
CA ALA A 127 5.97 -7.66 0.46
C ALA A 127 4.51 -7.33 0.80
N ASP A 128 3.66 -7.12 -0.20
CA ASP A 128 2.22 -6.89 -0.02
C ASP A 128 1.53 -8.07 0.67
N VAL A 129 1.83 -9.31 0.26
CA VAL A 129 1.30 -10.52 0.91
C VAL A 129 1.71 -10.57 2.38
N VAL A 130 3.00 -10.39 2.68
CA VAL A 130 3.51 -10.41 4.05
C VAL A 130 2.88 -9.31 4.92
N MET A 131 2.66 -8.11 4.36
CA MET A 131 1.97 -7.04 5.09
C MET A 131 0.53 -7.45 5.44
N ARG A 132 -0.22 -8.04 4.51
CA ARG A 132 -1.59 -8.50 4.76
C ARG A 132 -1.65 -9.62 5.80
N GLU A 133 -0.69 -10.54 5.76
CA GLU A 133 -0.58 -11.60 6.76
C GLU A 133 -0.29 -11.03 8.16
N ALA A 134 0.61 -10.04 8.25
CA ALA A 134 0.90 -9.36 9.51
C ALA A 134 -0.33 -8.59 10.05
N GLU A 135 -1.05 -7.88 9.18
CA GLU A 135 -2.30 -7.19 9.55
C GLU A 135 -3.35 -8.17 10.08
N ALA A 136 -3.53 -9.30 9.41
CA ALA A 136 -4.46 -10.35 9.83
C ALA A 136 -4.06 -10.98 11.18
N ALA A 137 -2.78 -11.25 11.39
CA ALA A 137 -2.27 -11.77 12.66
C ALA A 137 -2.49 -10.77 13.82
N VAL A 138 -2.26 -9.48 13.57
CA VAL A 138 -2.52 -8.41 14.56
C VAL A 138 -4.02 -8.28 14.86
N ALA A 139 -4.88 -8.38 13.85
CA ALA A 139 -6.34 -8.36 14.04
C ALA A 139 -6.80 -9.55 14.90
N ALA A 140 -6.34 -10.77 14.59
CA ALA A 140 -6.64 -11.96 15.38
C ALA A 140 -6.16 -11.82 16.85
N LEU A 141 -4.95 -11.29 17.06
CA LEU A 141 -4.45 -11.02 18.41
C LEU A 141 -5.36 -10.05 19.17
N ARG A 142 -5.80 -8.96 18.53
CA ARG A 142 -6.74 -8.01 19.15
C ARG A 142 -8.05 -8.69 19.51
N GLU A 143 -8.61 -9.53 18.65
CA GLU A 143 -9.86 -10.26 18.92
C GLU A 143 -9.73 -11.18 20.13
N THR A 144 -8.61 -11.92 20.25
CA THR A 144 -8.37 -12.77 21.43
C THR A 144 -8.26 -11.96 22.72
N MET A 145 -7.61 -10.79 22.69
CA MET A 145 -7.53 -9.89 23.84
C MET A 145 -8.88 -9.32 24.25
N HIS A 146 -9.75 -8.98 23.29
CA HIS A 146 -11.11 -8.52 23.58
C HIS A 146 -11.97 -9.64 24.19
N SER A 147 -11.89 -10.86 23.65
CA SER A 147 -12.60 -12.02 24.19
C SER A 147 -12.12 -12.39 25.60
N SER A 148 -10.81 -12.31 25.87
CA SER A 148 -10.26 -12.58 27.20
C SER A 148 -10.65 -11.53 28.25
N ARG A 149 -10.88 -10.26 27.85
CA ARG A 149 -11.37 -9.20 28.75
C ARG A 149 -12.85 -9.35 29.12
N ASN A 150 -13.65 -9.99 28.28
CA ASN A 150 -15.06 -10.24 28.54
C ASN A 150 -15.31 -11.51 29.40
N GLY A 151 -14.28 -12.34 29.64
CA GLY A 151 -14.41 -13.61 30.36
C GLY A 151 -13.85 -13.64 31.79
N SER A 152 -13.24 -12.58 32.30
CA SER A 152 -12.76 -12.56 33.70
C SER A 152 -13.91 -12.30 34.68
N PRO A 153 -14.04 -13.02 35.81
CA PRO A 153 -15.05 -12.75 36.82
C PRO A 153 -14.74 -11.38 37.46
N ARG A 154 -15.41 -10.34 36.95
CA ARG A 154 -15.42 -9.01 37.57
C ARG A 154 -15.99 -9.18 38.98
N ARG A 155 -15.22 -8.77 40.00
CA ARG A 155 -15.75 -8.54 41.34
C ARG A 155 -16.57 -7.26 41.30
N GLU A 156 -17.73 -7.35 40.66
CA GLU A 156 -18.71 -6.28 40.59
C GLU A 156 -19.35 -6.19 41.98
N THR A 157 -19.12 -5.08 42.69
CA THR A 157 -19.73 -4.85 44.00
C THR A 157 -20.79 -3.79 43.87
N GLU A 158 -22.03 -4.15 44.16
CA GLU A 158 -23.14 -3.21 44.32
C GLU A 158 -23.10 -2.57 45.70
N TYR A 159 -23.25 -1.25 45.74
CA TYR A 159 -23.24 -0.46 46.97
C TYR A 159 -24.29 0.66 46.86
N LYS A 160 -25.36 0.58 47.66
CA LYS A 160 -26.45 1.58 47.70
C LYS A 160 -27.06 1.93 46.34
N GLY A 161 -27.31 0.93 45.48
CA GLY A 161 -27.86 1.12 44.13
C GLY A 161 -26.84 1.60 43.09
N TRP A 162 -25.58 1.76 43.49
CA TRP A 162 -24.47 2.06 42.60
C TRP A 162 -23.62 0.83 42.35
N ARG A 163 -23.23 0.66 41.09
CA ARG A 163 -22.31 -0.40 40.68
C ARG A 163 -20.90 0.16 40.63
N ILE A 164 -20.02 -0.40 41.45
CA ILE A 164 -18.62 0.02 41.57
C ILE A 164 -17.73 -1.04 40.92
N GLU A 165 -16.94 -0.60 39.94
CA GLU A 165 -16.06 -1.47 39.19
C GLU A 165 -14.63 -0.90 39.16
N PRO A 166 -13.71 -1.49 39.94
CA PRO A 166 -12.30 -1.10 39.93
C PRO A 166 -11.64 -1.45 38.59
N GLN A 167 -10.95 -0.48 37.99
CA GLN A 167 -10.25 -0.57 36.72
C GLN A 167 -8.84 0.03 36.80
N SER A 168 -8.13 -0.18 37.92
CA SER A 168 -6.78 0.36 38.09
C SER A 168 -5.86 -0.10 36.97
N TYR A 169 -4.99 0.80 36.51
CA TYR A 169 -4.09 0.56 35.39
C TYR A 169 -2.64 0.78 35.80
N GLU A 170 -1.75 0.07 35.13
CA GLU A 170 -0.31 0.18 35.34
C GLU A 170 0.26 1.35 34.53
N THR A 171 1.17 2.09 35.16
CA THR A 171 1.96 3.16 34.52
C THR A 171 3.37 2.67 34.22
N ASP A 172 4.08 3.37 33.33
CA ASP A 172 5.43 3.02 32.81
C ASP A 172 6.52 2.72 33.88
N ARG A 173 6.26 2.93 35.17
CA ARG A 173 7.18 2.68 36.29
C ARG A 173 6.79 1.51 37.19
N ALA A 174 6.00 0.54 36.69
CA ALA A 174 5.46 -0.57 37.47
C ALA A 174 4.68 -0.09 38.71
N ARG A 175 3.97 1.04 38.55
CA ARG A 175 3.14 1.64 39.60
C ARG A 175 1.69 1.66 39.14
N TRP A 176 0.79 1.28 40.02
CA TRP A 176 -0.63 1.16 39.76
C TRP A 176 -1.38 2.45 40.13
N CYS A 177 -2.11 3.00 39.16
CA CYS A 177 -2.98 4.16 39.37
C CYS A 177 -4.42 3.67 39.66
N PRO A 178 -5.04 4.10 40.77
CA PRO A 178 -6.42 3.79 41.09
C PRO A 178 -7.34 4.39 40.05
N LYS A 179 -8.19 3.56 39.50
CA LYS A 179 -9.27 3.99 38.62
C LYS A 179 -10.50 3.16 38.95
N VAL A 180 -11.64 3.81 38.96
CA VAL A 180 -12.92 3.17 39.27
C VAL A 180 -13.98 3.72 38.35
N LEU A 181 -14.82 2.81 37.88
CA LEU A 181 -16.02 3.12 37.14
C LEU A 181 -17.20 2.95 38.07
N VAL A 182 -17.95 4.01 38.27
CA VAL A 182 -19.17 4.01 39.09
C VAL A 182 -20.35 4.22 38.14
N ARG A 183 -21.42 3.43 38.30
CA ARG A 183 -22.66 3.54 37.50
C ARG A 183 -23.88 3.57 38.42
N SER A 184 -24.81 4.49 38.16
CA SER A 184 -26.14 4.51 38.79
C SER A 184 -27.09 3.58 38.04
N ALA A 185 -27.94 2.85 38.77
CA ALA A 185 -28.99 2.04 38.17
C ALA A 185 -30.28 2.84 37.87
N GLU A 186 -30.49 4.00 38.52
CA GLU A 186 -31.80 4.69 38.54
C GLU A 186 -31.90 5.93 37.65
N ARG A 187 -30.77 6.58 37.34
CA ARG A 187 -30.71 7.74 36.43
C ARG A 187 -29.74 7.41 35.32
N GLY A 188 -30.16 7.61 34.07
CA GLY A 188 -29.41 7.26 32.85
C GLY A 188 -27.89 7.43 32.98
N THR A 189 -27.16 6.47 32.44
CA THR A 189 -25.74 6.17 32.65
C THR A 189 -24.83 7.40 32.84
N VAL A 190 -24.53 7.76 34.09
CA VAL A 190 -23.43 8.68 34.41
C VAL A 190 -22.14 7.87 34.52
N HIS A 191 -21.20 8.14 33.61
CA HIS A 191 -19.86 7.54 33.61
C HIS A 191 -18.87 8.52 34.22
N THR A 192 -18.61 8.43 35.52
CA THR A 192 -17.56 9.24 36.14
C THR A 192 -16.28 8.41 36.24
N HIS A 193 -15.32 8.70 35.36
CA HIS A 193 -13.95 8.17 35.48
C HIS A 193 -13.19 9.02 36.49
N ILE A 194 -12.83 8.45 37.63
CA ILE A 194 -12.09 9.18 38.66
C ILE A 194 -10.67 8.61 38.69
N VAL A 195 -9.71 9.45 38.31
CA VAL A 195 -8.27 9.15 38.40
C VAL A 195 -7.74 9.82 39.65
N LEU A 196 -7.34 9.02 40.65
CA LEU A 196 -6.79 9.54 41.89
C LEU A 196 -5.28 9.72 41.73
N GLY A 197 -4.73 10.88 42.13
CA GLY A 197 -3.30 11.23 41.98
C GLY A 197 -2.32 10.41 42.84
N ARG A 198 -2.77 9.31 43.45
CA ARG A 198 -1.96 8.44 44.31
C ARG A 198 -1.57 7.18 43.55
N VAL A 199 -0.34 6.70 43.72
CA VAL A 199 0.17 5.49 43.05
C VAL A 199 0.47 4.38 44.06
N PHE A 200 0.25 3.13 43.65
CA PHE A 200 0.40 1.94 44.49
C PHE A 200 1.39 0.94 43.89
N ARG A 201 1.95 0.06 44.73
CA ARG A 201 2.89 -0.98 44.29
C ARG A 201 2.19 -2.20 43.69
N THR A 202 0.94 -2.45 44.08
CA THR A 202 0.16 -3.59 43.59
C THR A 202 -1.18 -3.12 43.03
N LYS A 203 -1.72 -3.88 42.06
CA LYS A 203 -3.06 -3.67 41.53
C LYS A 203 -4.12 -3.78 42.62
N GLN A 204 -3.97 -4.75 43.52
CA GLN A 204 -4.94 -5.03 44.58
C GLN A 204 -5.09 -3.84 45.54
N ASP A 205 -3.99 -3.20 45.92
CA ASP A 205 -4.03 -2.02 46.80
C ASP A 205 -4.68 -0.81 46.09
N ALA A 206 -4.39 -0.63 44.81
CA ALA A 206 -5.01 0.42 43.99
C ALA A 206 -6.53 0.22 43.87
N ASP A 207 -6.97 -1.01 43.58
CA ASP A 207 -8.39 -1.36 43.45
C ASP A 207 -9.14 -1.26 44.78
N ALA A 208 -8.51 -1.66 45.90
CA ALA A 208 -9.09 -1.52 47.24
C ALA A 208 -9.24 -0.04 47.64
N TYR A 209 -8.24 0.78 47.35
CA TYR A 209 -8.29 2.22 47.57
C TYR A 209 -9.38 2.89 46.71
N ALA A 210 -9.45 2.55 45.42
CA ALA A 210 -10.46 3.10 44.51
C ALA A 210 -11.88 2.74 44.97
N SER A 211 -12.09 1.49 45.39
CA SER A 211 -13.37 1.00 45.90
C SER A 211 -13.80 1.71 47.19
N LYS A 212 -12.86 1.90 48.13
CA LYS A 212 -13.14 2.60 49.39
C LYS A 212 -13.52 4.05 49.12
N TRP A 213 -12.74 4.73 48.29
CA TRP A 213 -12.96 6.14 47.97
C TRP A 213 -14.29 6.35 47.22
N SER A 214 -14.67 5.44 46.30
CA SER A 214 -15.98 5.48 45.65
C SER A 214 -17.15 5.38 46.63
N LYS A 215 -17.05 4.52 47.64
CA LYS A 215 -18.09 4.40 48.68
C LYS A 215 -18.21 5.69 49.49
N GLU A 216 -17.09 6.27 49.91
CA GLU A 216 -17.06 7.58 50.59
C GLU A 216 -17.64 8.71 49.73
N LEU A 217 -17.38 8.72 48.43
CA LEU A 217 -17.96 9.69 47.49
C LEU A 217 -19.48 9.53 47.38
N ILE A 218 -19.97 8.28 47.24
CA ILE A 218 -21.42 7.98 47.19
C ILE A 218 -22.09 8.39 48.50
N ASP A 219 -21.45 8.15 49.64
CA ASP A 219 -21.98 8.52 50.96
C ASP A 219 -22.09 10.04 51.13
N ASN A 220 -21.13 10.81 50.63
CA ASN A 220 -21.10 12.27 50.78
C ASN A 220 -21.90 13.02 49.71
N HIS A 221 -22.04 12.46 48.49
CA HIS A 221 -22.51 13.19 47.31
C HIS A 221 -23.51 12.41 46.43
N GLY A 222 -24.00 11.24 46.86
CA GLY A 222 -24.77 10.31 46.03
C GLY A 222 -26.08 10.84 45.41
N SER A 223 -26.58 12.01 45.82
CA SER A 223 -27.75 12.67 45.21
C SER A 223 -27.39 13.70 44.13
N ALA A 224 -26.12 14.07 44.00
CA ALA A 224 -25.62 15.16 43.14
C ALA A 224 -24.61 14.70 42.06
N LEU A 225 -24.36 13.39 41.96
CA LEU A 225 -23.59 12.73 40.89
C LEU A 225 -24.51 12.19 39.81
#